data_AF-A0A9P9IHC3-F1
#
_entry.id   AF-A0A9P9IHC3-F1
#
_cell.length_a   1.000
_cell.length_b   1.000
_cell.length_c   1.000
_cell.angle_alpha   90.00
_cell.angle_beta   90.00
_cell.angle_gamma   90.00
#
_symmetry.space_group_name_H-M   'P 1'
#
loop_
_entity.id
_entity.type
_entity.pdbx_description
1 polymer ?
#
loop_
_entity_poly.entity_id
_entity_poly.type
_entity_poly.pdbx_seq_one_letter_code
_entity_poly.pdbx_strand_id
1 'polypeptide(L)'
;MYIKSLTRSVVKVSTGPLLVLASRHGNQRGLLSGTTSSTPQGTKSIPAVVTLPPHSLLPTNILWRSLLIATVSSHRALSAPSLAVLSFLSQPRSTLSSIEKNPVLYVLFKKTMYNYFCAGENEREVTSTIRGIKDMGFKGVILTYAREVVLDALTEEEIAIGAPEVKAEPDSSPSVSVDQVEVSSDESIEAWRSSVLETVRGSSLPEHIMLALQEVCEEAIRRKAKIFINAKQQFVQPGIDSVAMKLMKKYNRGGKAIIYNTYQAYLKCIPDALHKHLHQAQAEGFLIGVKLVRGAYINSEPRHLINDTEQVADDTYNHIAMELLSGRYRHLDPHGESRMPAMELFLATHSQESSLRAYEI
;
A
#
# COMPACT_ATOMS: atom_id res chain seq x y z
N MET A 1 3.04 24.37 -7.76
CA MET A 1 3.48 23.59 -8.95
C MET A 1 3.81 22.13 -8.61
N TYR A 2 3.23 21.56 -7.55
CA TYR A 2 3.65 20.26 -6.96
C TYR A 2 2.78 19.05 -7.37
N ILE A 3 1.59 19.28 -7.93
CA ILE A 3 0.64 18.20 -8.26
C ILE A 3 0.89 17.62 -9.66
N LYS A 4 1.44 18.42 -10.59
CA LYS A 4 1.81 17.96 -11.94
C LYS A 4 2.91 16.87 -11.96
N SER A 5 3.64 16.70 -10.86
CA SER A 5 4.65 15.64 -10.73
C SER A 5 4.01 14.32 -10.25
N LEU A 6 3.07 14.39 -9.29
CA LEU A 6 2.27 13.23 -8.85
C LEU A 6 1.37 12.68 -9.97
N THR A 7 0.91 13.54 -10.89
CA THR A 7 0.13 13.10 -12.06
C THR A 7 0.95 12.29 -13.07
N ARG A 8 2.29 12.32 -13.07
CA ARG A 8 3.09 11.53 -14.05
C ARG A 8 3.28 10.05 -13.66
N SER A 9 3.32 9.72 -12.36
CA SER A 9 3.68 8.36 -11.90
C SER A 9 2.51 7.36 -11.79
N VAL A 10 1.29 7.72 -12.19
CA VAL A 10 0.13 6.79 -12.13
C VAL A 10 0.11 5.90 -13.38
N VAL A 11 0.79 4.75 -13.32
CA VAL A 11 0.75 3.74 -14.38
C VAL A 11 -0.64 3.10 -14.46
N LYS A 12 -1.23 3.16 -15.66
CA LYS A 12 -2.54 2.57 -16.03
C LYS A 12 -2.63 1.09 -15.59
N VAL A 13 -3.54 0.77 -14.68
CA VAL A 13 -3.91 -0.62 -14.34
C VAL A 13 -5.27 -0.92 -14.97
N SER A 14 -5.28 -1.80 -15.97
CA SER A 14 -6.50 -2.22 -16.65
C SER A 14 -7.33 -3.10 -15.71
N THR A 15 -8.60 -2.74 -15.50
CA THR A 15 -9.58 -3.53 -14.75
C THR A 15 -10.47 -4.28 -15.75
N GLY A 16 -10.23 -5.57 -15.93
CA GLY A 16 -11.14 -6.51 -16.62
C GLY A 16 -12.10 -7.17 -15.61
N PRO A 17 -13.26 -7.69 -16.07
CA PRO A 17 -14.31 -8.19 -15.21
C PRO A 17 -13.97 -9.51 -14.49
N LEU A 18 -14.70 -9.73 -13.40
CA LEU A 18 -14.66 -10.90 -12.51
C LEU A 18 -15.21 -12.16 -13.21
N LEU A 19 -14.59 -13.30 -12.90
CA LEU A 19 -15.00 -14.70 -13.10
C LEU A 19 -14.84 -15.35 -14.49
N VAL A 20 -13.91 -16.31 -14.57
CA VAL A 20 -14.12 -17.77 -14.76
C VAL A 20 -12.75 -18.35 -15.12
N LEU A 21 -12.35 -19.42 -14.42
CA LEU A 21 -11.20 -20.27 -14.78
C LEU A 21 -11.34 -20.74 -16.23
N ALA A 22 -10.70 -20.03 -17.16
CA ALA A 22 -10.48 -20.51 -18.52
C ALA A 22 -9.01 -20.91 -18.64
N SER A 23 -8.77 -22.21 -18.49
CA SER A 23 -7.53 -22.86 -18.89
C SER A 23 -7.20 -22.45 -20.33
N ARG A 24 -6.03 -21.83 -20.54
CA ARG A 24 -5.55 -21.41 -21.85
C ARG A 24 -5.27 -22.66 -22.71
N HIS A 25 -6.25 -23.05 -23.55
CA HIS A 25 -5.98 -23.91 -24.70
C HIS A 25 -5.19 -23.11 -25.74
N GLY A 26 -3.95 -23.54 -25.99
CA GLY A 26 -3.14 -23.08 -27.11
C GLY A 26 -3.76 -23.54 -28.42
N ASN A 27 -4.06 -22.56 -29.27
CA ASN A 27 -4.60 -22.75 -30.61
C ASN A 27 -3.46 -23.24 -31.55
N GLN A 28 -3.32 -24.55 -31.75
CA GLN A 28 -2.58 -25.08 -32.89
C GLN A 28 -3.56 -25.41 -34.01
N ARG A 29 -3.48 -24.63 -35.09
CA ARG A 29 -4.06 -24.97 -36.39
C ARG A 29 -3.30 -26.17 -36.96
N GLY A 30 -4.00 -27.27 -37.19
CA GLY A 30 -3.56 -28.38 -38.02
C GLY A 30 -4.75 -28.94 -38.78
N LEU A 31 -4.74 -28.75 -40.10
CA LEU A 31 -5.59 -29.51 -41.04
C LEU A 31 -5.38 -31.01 -40.79
N LEU A 32 -6.45 -31.82 -40.89
CA LEU A 32 -6.54 -32.98 -41.77
C LEU A 32 -7.94 -33.63 -41.70
N SER A 33 -8.36 -34.13 -42.85
CA SER A 33 -9.68 -34.66 -43.21
C SER A 33 -9.88 -36.12 -42.76
N GLY A 34 -11.10 -36.46 -42.35
CA GLY A 34 -11.84 -37.63 -42.86
C GLY A 34 -11.67 -39.00 -42.18
N THR A 35 -12.85 -39.57 -41.87
CA THR A 35 -13.27 -40.99 -41.93
C THR A 35 -13.46 -41.75 -40.61
N THR A 36 -14.63 -42.37 -40.54
CA THR A 36 -15.31 -43.16 -39.50
C THR A 36 -14.71 -44.55 -39.24
N SER A 37 -14.75 -45.04 -38.00
CA SER A 37 -15.30 -46.35 -37.57
C SER A 37 -14.90 -46.70 -36.12
N SER A 38 -15.54 -47.73 -35.57
CA SER A 38 -15.99 -47.93 -34.18
C SER A 38 -15.10 -48.81 -33.28
N THR A 39 -15.45 -48.81 -31.98
CA THR A 39 -15.23 -49.85 -30.90
C THR A 39 -13.93 -49.76 -30.07
N PRO A 40 -13.90 -50.27 -28.81
CA PRO A 40 -14.61 -49.82 -27.61
C PRO A 40 -13.68 -49.28 -26.50
N GLN A 41 -14.31 -48.75 -25.45
CA GLN A 41 -13.79 -48.18 -24.20
C GLN A 41 -12.42 -48.68 -23.71
N GLY A 42 -11.44 -47.78 -23.76
CA GLY A 42 -10.36 -47.70 -22.77
C GLY A 42 -10.59 -46.43 -21.95
N THR A 43 -10.72 -46.57 -20.63
CA THR A 43 -10.74 -45.47 -19.67
C THR A 43 -9.46 -44.64 -19.83
N LYS A 44 -9.50 -43.62 -20.69
CA LYS A 44 -8.47 -42.58 -20.72
C LYS A 44 -8.58 -41.84 -19.40
N SER A 45 -7.66 -42.13 -18.49
CA SER A 45 -7.40 -41.26 -17.35
C SER A 45 -7.21 -39.84 -17.88
N ILE A 46 -8.05 -38.93 -17.43
CA ILE A 46 -7.83 -37.49 -17.60
C ILE A 46 -6.45 -37.24 -16.99
N PRO A 47 -5.45 -36.70 -17.74
CA PRO A 47 -4.17 -36.41 -17.14
C PRO A 47 -4.43 -35.47 -15.97
N ALA A 48 -4.05 -35.90 -14.77
CA ALA A 48 -4.16 -35.08 -13.58
C ALA A 48 -3.53 -33.72 -13.91
N VAL A 49 -4.32 -32.65 -13.80
CA VAL A 49 -3.78 -31.30 -13.93
C VAL A 49 -2.74 -31.18 -12.83
N VAL A 50 -1.46 -31.25 -13.20
CA VAL A 50 -0.37 -31.06 -12.26
C VAL A 50 -0.45 -29.61 -11.84
N THR A 51 -1.10 -29.36 -10.72
CA THR A 51 -1.09 -28.06 -10.05
C THR A 51 0.32 -27.88 -9.52
N LEU A 52 1.15 -27.19 -10.29
CA LEU A 52 2.47 -26.79 -9.83
C LEU A 52 2.30 -25.97 -8.54
N PRO A 53 3.22 -26.11 -7.58
CA PRO A 53 3.12 -25.38 -6.34
C PRO A 53 3.21 -23.87 -6.60
N PRO A 54 2.56 -23.01 -5.79
CA PRO A 54 2.46 -21.58 -6.04
C PRO A 54 3.81 -20.87 -6.23
N HIS A 55 4.87 -21.37 -5.57
CA HIS A 55 6.21 -20.81 -5.66
C HIS A 55 6.90 -21.03 -7.01
N SER A 56 6.40 -21.95 -7.85
CA SER A 56 6.95 -22.22 -9.19
C SER A 56 6.78 -21.03 -10.16
N LEU A 57 5.89 -20.09 -9.83
CA LEU A 57 5.67 -18.84 -10.58
C LEU A 57 6.72 -17.76 -10.28
N LEU A 58 7.54 -17.95 -9.23
CA LEU A 58 8.50 -16.95 -8.80
C LEU A 58 9.85 -17.13 -9.51
N PRO A 59 10.44 -16.05 -10.06
CA PRO A 59 11.81 -16.05 -10.55
C PRO A 59 12.81 -16.53 -9.49
N THR A 60 13.78 -17.35 -9.90
CA THR A 60 14.76 -17.96 -8.98
C THR A 60 15.58 -16.93 -8.20
N ASN A 61 15.93 -15.81 -8.82
CA ASN A 61 16.61 -14.70 -8.15
C ASN A 61 15.77 -14.05 -7.04
N ILE A 62 14.45 -13.96 -7.22
CA ILE A 62 13.53 -13.45 -6.20
C ILE A 62 13.44 -14.45 -5.06
N LEU A 63 13.32 -15.75 -5.35
CA LEU A 63 13.29 -16.80 -4.34
C LEU A 63 14.53 -16.78 -3.44
N TRP A 64 15.73 -16.75 -4.03
CA TRP A 64 16.98 -16.69 -3.27
C TRP A 64 17.11 -15.43 -2.43
N ARG A 65 16.72 -14.28 -3.00
CA ARG A 65 16.77 -13.00 -2.29
C ARG A 65 15.79 -12.95 -1.12
N SER A 66 14.56 -13.42 -1.33
CA SER A 66 13.54 -13.52 -0.28
C SER A 66 13.95 -14.51 0.81
N LEU A 67 14.51 -15.66 0.44
CA LEU A 67 15.01 -16.64 1.40
C LEU A 67 16.15 -16.05 2.26
N LEU A 68 17.10 -15.35 1.64
CA LEU A 68 18.19 -14.69 2.35
C LEU A 68 17.65 -13.67 3.37
N ILE A 69 16.77 -12.78 2.94
CA ILE A 69 16.22 -11.72 3.80
C ILE A 69 15.38 -12.32 4.91
N ALA A 70 14.50 -13.28 4.60
CA ALA A 70 13.72 -13.99 5.61
C ALA A 70 14.63 -14.69 6.64
N THR A 71 15.70 -15.36 6.19
CA THR A 71 16.64 -16.03 7.09
C THR A 71 17.35 -15.04 8.01
N VAL A 72 17.83 -13.91 7.48
CA VAL A 72 18.50 -12.87 8.29
C VAL A 72 17.52 -12.23 9.28
N SER A 73 16.30 -11.91 8.84
CA SER A 73 15.29 -11.24 9.67
C SER A 73 14.70 -12.15 10.75
N SER A 74 14.49 -13.44 10.46
CA SER A 74 13.90 -14.38 11.41
C SER A 74 14.90 -14.94 12.42
N HIS A 75 16.22 -14.86 12.15
CA HIS A 75 17.23 -15.41 13.04
C HIS A 75 17.79 -14.35 13.99
N ARG A 76 17.53 -14.48 15.31
CA ARG A 76 17.91 -13.47 16.33
C ARG A 76 19.41 -13.13 16.35
N ALA A 77 20.27 -14.11 16.07
CA ALA A 77 21.72 -13.89 16.03
C ALA A 77 22.19 -13.08 14.79
N LEU A 78 21.39 -13.04 13.72
CA LEU A 78 21.70 -12.29 12.51
C LEU A 78 20.95 -10.95 12.45
N SER A 79 19.72 -10.90 12.96
CA SER A 79 18.87 -9.72 12.90
C SER A 79 19.45 -8.55 13.70
N ALA A 80 19.91 -8.77 14.94
CA ALA A 80 20.46 -7.70 15.77
C ALA A 80 21.74 -7.06 15.17
N PRO A 81 22.76 -7.84 14.74
CA PRO A 81 23.89 -7.26 14.02
C PRO A 81 23.49 -6.57 12.72
N SER A 82 22.54 -7.12 11.95
CA SER A 82 22.10 -6.51 10.70
C SER A 82 21.43 -5.15 10.92
N LEU A 83 20.61 -5.01 11.95
CA LEU A 83 19.98 -3.74 12.34
C LEU A 83 21.01 -2.75 12.84
N ALA A 84 22.01 -3.19 13.60
CA ALA A 84 23.11 -2.34 14.05
C ALA A 84 23.92 -1.80 12.85
N VAL A 85 24.19 -2.64 11.85
CA VAL A 85 24.85 -2.21 10.61
C VAL A 85 23.98 -1.22 9.83
N LEU A 86 22.68 -1.50 9.67
CA LEU A 86 21.76 -0.57 9.00
C LEU A 86 21.66 0.77 9.72
N SER A 87 21.60 0.76 11.06
CA SER A 87 21.58 1.97 11.89
C SER A 87 22.89 2.76 11.78
N PHE A 88 24.03 2.08 11.71
CA PHE A 88 25.31 2.73 11.45
C PHE A 88 25.36 3.37 10.06
N LEU A 89 24.85 2.66 9.03
CA LEU A 89 24.81 3.16 7.67
C LEU A 89 23.82 4.32 7.47
N SER A 90 22.74 4.37 8.26
CA SER A 90 21.77 5.47 8.21
C SER A 90 22.26 6.74 8.91
N GLN A 91 23.32 6.66 9.73
CA GLN A 91 23.91 7.80 10.44
C GLN A 91 25.39 8.00 10.01
N PRO A 92 25.64 8.53 8.81
CA PRO A 92 26.99 8.60 8.28
C PRO A 92 27.86 9.56 9.09
N ARG A 93 28.89 9.02 9.76
CA ARG A 93 29.89 9.80 10.52
C ARG A 93 31.03 10.35 9.65
N SER A 94 31.18 9.82 8.42
CA SER A 94 32.22 10.22 7.47
C SER A 94 31.74 10.04 6.03
N THR A 95 32.44 10.65 5.07
CA THR A 95 32.12 10.54 3.63
C THR A 95 32.26 9.12 3.09
N LEU A 96 33.17 8.31 3.65
CA LEU A 96 33.38 6.92 3.25
C LEU A 96 32.28 5.98 3.74
N SER A 97 31.66 6.29 4.89
CA SER A 97 30.53 5.54 5.45
C SER A 97 29.17 6.01 4.95
N SER A 98 29.12 7.10 4.17
CA SER A 98 27.89 7.59 3.56
C SER A 98 27.51 6.74 2.37
N ILE A 99 26.31 6.16 2.41
CA ILE A 99 25.73 5.41 1.30
C ILE A 99 25.66 6.28 0.04
N GLU A 100 25.34 7.56 0.16
CA GLU A 100 25.16 8.46 -0.99
C GLU A 100 26.48 8.85 -1.65
N LYS A 101 27.54 9.04 -0.85
CA LYS A 101 28.84 9.54 -1.34
C LYS A 101 29.76 8.41 -1.79
N ASN A 102 29.58 7.20 -1.28
CA ASN A 102 30.39 6.04 -1.64
C ASN A 102 29.67 5.19 -2.69
N PRO A 103 30.10 5.21 -3.97
CA PRO A 103 29.40 4.50 -5.04
C PRO A 103 29.41 2.98 -4.86
N VAL A 104 30.42 2.42 -4.20
CA VAL A 104 30.49 0.97 -3.93
C VAL A 104 29.46 0.58 -2.88
N LEU A 105 29.40 1.32 -1.76
CA LEU A 105 28.38 1.09 -0.74
C LEU A 105 26.97 1.35 -1.26
N TYR A 106 26.80 2.39 -2.08
CA TYR A 106 25.55 2.68 -2.77
C TYR A 106 25.09 1.50 -3.62
N VAL A 107 25.95 0.99 -4.52
CA VAL A 107 25.60 -0.13 -5.40
C VAL A 107 25.31 -1.40 -4.59
N LEU A 108 26.09 -1.67 -3.55
CA LEU A 108 25.87 -2.81 -2.67
C LEU A 108 24.53 -2.70 -1.94
N PHE A 109 24.26 -1.56 -1.30
CA PHE A 109 22.99 -1.28 -0.62
C PHE A 109 21.82 -1.35 -1.60
N LYS A 110 21.95 -0.75 -2.78
CA LYS A 110 20.93 -0.72 -3.82
C LYS A 110 20.53 -2.13 -4.26
N LYS A 111 21.53 -2.96 -4.58
CA LYS A 111 21.32 -4.33 -5.05
C LYS A 111 20.86 -5.31 -3.98
N THR A 112 21.20 -5.09 -2.71
CA THR A 112 20.89 -6.03 -1.61
C THR A 112 19.58 -5.68 -0.91
N MET A 113 19.48 -4.48 -0.32
CA MET A 113 18.36 -4.07 0.53
C MET A 113 17.36 -3.19 -0.21
N TYR A 114 17.81 -2.11 -0.86
CA TYR A 114 16.91 -1.11 -1.45
C TYR A 114 15.96 -1.72 -2.48
N ASN A 115 16.49 -2.41 -3.51
CA ASN A 115 15.68 -3.00 -4.58
C ASN A 115 14.77 -4.16 -4.10
N TYR A 116 14.77 -4.50 -2.82
CA TYR A 116 13.88 -5.50 -2.25
C TYR A 116 12.61 -4.85 -1.73
N PHE A 117 12.75 -3.69 -1.09
CA PHE A 117 11.64 -2.95 -0.48
C PHE A 117 11.14 -1.79 -1.35
N CYS A 118 12.02 -1.22 -2.18
CA CYS A 118 11.74 -0.08 -3.05
C CYS A 118 11.63 -0.51 -4.51
N ALA A 119 10.64 0.03 -5.21
CA ALA A 119 10.40 -0.31 -6.61
C ALA A 119 11.44 0.29 -7.58
N GLY A 120 12.14 1.33 -7.15
CA GLY A 120 13.13 2.06 -7.94
C GLY A 120 13.18 3.54 -7.57
N GLU A 121 14.23 4.22 -8.02
CA GLU A 121 14.42 5.66 -7.79
C GLU A 121 13.89 6.50 -8.95
N ASN A 122 13.67 5.88 -10.11
CA ASN A 122 13.23 6.54 -11.32
C ASN A 122 12.10 5.76 -12.01
N GLU A 123 11.39 6.44 -12.91
CA GLU A 123 10.23 5.89 -13.62
C GLU A 123 10.53 4.58 -14.36
N ARG A 124 11.73 4.46 -14.93
CA ARG A 124 12.15 3.25 -15.68
C ARG A 124 12.29 2.05 -14.75
N GLU A 125 12.98 2.21 -13.63
CA GLU A 125 13.12 1.17 -12.61
C GLU A 125 11.76 0.77 -12.04
N VAL A 126 10.93 1.74 -11.64
CA VAL A 126 9.59 1.49 -11.09
C VAL A 126 8.71 0.75 -12.10
N THR A 127 8.71 1.16 -13.37
CA THR A 127 7.93 0.51 -14.43
C THR A 127 8.39 -0.93 -14.68
N SER A 128 9.71 -1.17 -14.65
CA SER A 128 10.27 -2.52 -14.76
C SER A 128 9.84 -3.41 -13.59
N THR A 129 9.90 -2.88 -12.37
CA THR A 129 9.47 -3.60 -11.16
C THR A 129 7.97 -3.91 -11.18
N ILE A 130 7.13 -2.95 -11.58
CA ILE A 130 5.67 -3.17 -11.74
C ILE A 130 5.39 -4.29 -12.74
N ARG A 131 6.13 -4.31 -13.87
CA ARG A 131 5.99 -5.37 -14.87
C ARG A 131 6.34 -6.73 -14.27
N GLY A 132 7.49 -6.84 -13.60
CA GLY A 132 7.90 -8.08 -12.94
C GLY A 132 6.88 -8.57 -11.90
N ILE A 133 6.30 -7.66 -11.10
CA ILE A 133 5.23 -7.99 -10.14
C ILE A 133 3.98 -8.51 -10.87
N LYS A 134 3.56 -7.88 -11.96
CA LYS A 134 2.41 -8.35 -12.74
C LYS A 134 2.67 -9.70 -13.42
N ASP A 135 3.88 -9.93 -13.90
CA ASP A 135 4.28 -11.18 -14.54
C ASP A 135 4.26 -12.37 -13.56
N MET A 136 4.50 -12.12 -12.26
CA MET A 136 4.33 -13.11 -11.18
C MET A 136 2.86 -13.41 -10.83
N GLY A 137 1.90 -12.74 -11.46
CA GLY A 137 0.46 -12.96 -11.27
C GLY A 137 -0.21 -12.04 -10.25
N PHE A 138 0.50 -11.04 -9.72
CA PHE A 138 -0.13 -10.03 -8.86
C PHE A 138 -1.06 -9.12 -9.67
N LYS A 139 -2.29 -8.93 -9.19
CA LYS A 139 -3.34 -8.18 -9.90
C LYS A 139 -3.10 -6.67 -9.94
N GLY A 140 -2.35 -6.13 -8.98
CA GLY A 140 -2.17 -4.69 -8.83
C GLY A 140 -0.94 -4.36 -8.03
N VAL A 141 -0.53 -3.09 -8.12
CA VAL A 141 0.56 -2.51 -7.36
C VAL A 141 0.05 -1.21 -6.77
N ILE A 142 0.29 -1.00 -5.48
CA ILE A 142 0.05 0.28 -4.80
C ILE A 142 1.39 0.99 -4.74
N LEU A 143 1.49 2.16 -5.37
CA LEU A 143 2.70 2.97 -5.38
C LEU A 143 2.61 4.01 -4.27
N THR A 144 3.68 4.11 -3.48
CA THR A 144 3.83 5.10 -2.42
C THR A 144 5.13 5.84 -2.62
N TYR A 145 5.09 7.17 -2.55
CA TYR A 145 6.30 7.98 -2.52
C TYR A 145 6.95 7.85 -1.13
N ALA A 146 8.25 7.55 -1.09
CA ALA A 146 8.92 7.08 0.12
C ALA A 146 9.40 8.18 1.09
N ARG A 147 9.27 9.47 0.73
CA ARG A 147 9.73 10.57 1.60
C ARG A 147 8.69 10.84 2.69
N GLU A 148 9.02 10.53 3.94
CA GLU A 148 8.17 10.75 5.11
C GLU A 148 9.01 11.23 6.31
N VAL A 149 8.39 12.02 7.19
CA VAL A 149 8.95 12.44 8.48
C VAL A 149 8.09 11.82 9.59
N VAL A 150 8.73 11.16 10.55
CA VAL A 150 8.07 10.59 11.73
C VAL A 150 8.32 11.54 12.90
N LEU A 151 7.29 11.91 13.64
CA LEU A 151 7.43 12.70 14.87
C LEU A 151 7.31 11.79 16.08
N ASP A 152 8.06 12.12 17.12
CA ASP A 152 7.85 11.57 18.45
C ASP A 152 6.59 12.21 19.05
N ALA A 153 5.61 11.37 19.38
CA ALA A 153 4.33 11.84 19.91
C ALA A 153 4.44 12.45 21.32
N LEU A 154 5.55 12.24 22.02
CA LEU A 154 5.77 12.75 23.38
C LEU A 154 6.47 14.11 23.40
N THR A 155 7.32 14.38 22.42
CA THR A 155 8.17 15.58 22.37
C THR A 155 7.79 16.53 21.23
N GLU A 156 6.94 16.10 20.30
CA GLU A 156 6.68 16.77 19.02
C GLU A 156 7.97 17.01 18.19
N GLU A 157 9.08 16.35 18.54
CA GLU A 157 10.36 16.44 17.83
C GLU A 157 10.42 15.49 16.63
N GLU A 158 11.11 15.94 15.58
CA GLU A 158 11.26 15.17 14.34
C GLU A 158 12.26 14.03 14.53
N ILE A 159 11.78 12.79 14.42
CA ILE A 159 12.62 11.63 14.18
C ILE A 159 12.64 11.41 12.66
N ALA A 160 13.60 12.05 11.99
CA ALA A 160 13.83 11.83 10.57
C ALA A 160 14.22 10.35 10.33
N ILE A 161 13.26 9.53 9.93
CA ILE A 161 13.48 8.19 9.37
C ILE A 161 13.26 8.31 7.85
N GLY A 162 14.14 9.06 7.20
CA GLY A 162 14.11 9.33 5.76
C GLY A 162 15.44 9.95 5.32
N ALA A 163 15.88 9.65 4.10
CA ALA A 163 17.18 10.10 3.58
C ALA A 163 17.34 11.63 3.66
N PRO A 164 18.51 12.14 4.13
CA PRO A 164 18.73 13.58 4.25
C PRO A 164 18.91 14.27 2.90
N GLU A 165 18.58 15.56 2.92
CA GLU A 165 18.62 16.58 1.86
C GLU A 165 19.73 16.40 0.79
N VAL A 166 19.34 16.12 -0.46
CA VAL A 166 20.24 16.23 -1.63
C VAL A 166 20.31 17.70 -2.04
N LYS A 167 21.38 18.40 -1.62
CA LYS A 167 21.80 19.67 -2.25
C LYS A 167 22.56 19.37 -3.53
N ALA A 168 22.00 19.75 -4.67
CA ALA A 168 22.70 19.76 -5.95
C ALA A 168 23.57 21.03 -6.05
N GLU A 169 24.87 20.85 -6.25
CA GLU A 169 25.84 21.92 -6.55
C GLU A 169 25.61 22.48 -7.98
N PRO A 170 25.93 23.77 -8.23
CA PRO A 170 25.61 24.44 -9.47
C PRO A 170 26.74 24.22 -10.49
N ASP A 171 26.41 23.75 -11.69
CA ASP A 171 27.35 23.80 -12.81
C ASP A 171 26.73 24.44 -14.05
N SER A 172 27.56 25.23 -14.71
CA SER A 172 27.18 26.43 -15.45
C SER A 172 27.05 26.25 -16.98
N SER A 173 25.96 26.80 -17.53
CA SER A 173 25.81 27.34 -18.91
C SER A 173 25.68 26.35 -20.11
N PRO A 174 25.16 26.78 -21.28
CA PRO A 174 23.72 26.84 -21.55
C PRO A 174 23.32 26.14 -22.87
N SER A 175 22.23 25.38 -22.88
CA SER A 175 21.51 25.03 -24.12
C SER A 175 20.12 24.51 -23.82
N VAL A 176 19.12 25.23 -24.34
CA VAL A 176 17.69 24.95 -24.21
C VAL A 176 17.36 23.61 -24.86
N SER A 177 16.99 22.64 -24.04
CA SER A 177 16.24 21.45 -24.46
C SER A 177 15.24 21.11 -23.36
N VAL A 178 14.03 20.79 -23.77
CA VAL A 178 12.90 20.37 -22.94
C VAL A 178 13.33 19.22 -22.03
N ASP A 179 13.58 19.51 -20.76
CA ASP A 179 13.53 18.61 -19.61
C ASP A 179 14.19 19.33 -18.42
N GLN A 180 13.44 20.18 -17.74
CA GLN A 180 13.80 20.65 -16.41
C GLN A 180 12.66 20.28 -15.47
N VAL A 181 12.79 19.10 -14.85
CA VAL A 181 12.09 18.77 -13.62
C VAL A 181 12.74 19.65 -12.56
N GLU A 182 12.12 20.79 -12.31
CA GLU A 182 12.48 21.68 -11.22
C GLU A 182 12.29 20.90 -9.91
N VAL A 183 13.42 20.53 -9.29
CA VAL A 183 13.45 19.93 -7.95
C VAL A 183 13.00 21.03 -6.99
N SER A 184 11.72 21.00 -6.62
CA SER A 184 11.10 21.95 -5.70
C SER A 184 11.00 21.34 -4.29
N SER A 185 11.39 22.16 -3.32
CA SER A 185 11.83 21.92 -1.93
C SER A 185 10.82 21.25 -0.96
N ASP A 186 11.33 20.94 0.24
CA ASP A 186 10.68 20.37 1.43
C ASP A 186 9.35 21.01 1.87
N GLU A 187 9.11 22.26 1.46
CA GLU A 187 8.02 23.10 1.98
C GLU A 187 6.62 22.52 1.79
N SER A 188 6.37 21.73 0.74
CA SER A 188 5.02 21.22 0.45
C SER A 188 4.58 20.08 1.36
N ILE A 189 5.51 19.23 1.80
CA ILE A 189 5.20 18.13 2.73
C ILE A 189 4.94 18.71 4.11
N GLU A 190 5.77 19.67 4.52
CA GLU A 190 5.55 20.40 5.77
C GLU A 190 4.27 21.25 5.72
N ALA A 191 3.96 21.89 4.58
CA ALA A 191 2.69 22.60 4.40
C ALA A 191 1.46 21.66 4.48
N TRP A 192 1.55 20.46 3.91
CA TRP A 192 0.52 19.44 4.09
C TRP A 192 0.37 19.05 5.56
N ARG A 193 1.49 18.79 6.23
CA ARG A 193 1.52 18.36 7.63
C ARG A 193 0.96 19.42 8.57
N SER A 194 1.43 20.66 8.46
CA SER A 194 0.96 21.79 9.27
C SER A 194 -0.55 22.00 9.09
N SER A 195 -1.02 21.86 7.86
CA SER A 195 -2.44 22.00 7.54
C SER A 195 -3.31 20.88 8.11
N VAL A 196 -2.81 19.65 8.12
CA VAL A 196 -3.49 18.54 8.81
C VAL A 196 -3.53 18.79 10.32
N LEU A 197 -2.45 19.32 10.91
CA LEU A 197 -2.39 19.66 12.33
C LEU A 197 -3.37 20.79 12.70
N GLU A 198 -3.46 21.84 11.88
CA GLU A 198 -4.46 22.88 12.02
C GLU A 198 -5.89 22.31 11.94
N THR A 199 -6.09 21.33 11.06
CA THR A 199 -7.39 20.65 10.94
C THR A 199 -7.75 19.89 12.21
N VAL A 200 -6.78 19.20 12.81
CA VAL A 200 -6.98 18.52 14.11
C VAL A 200 -7.30 19.52 15.22
N ARG A 201 -6.69 20.71 15.19
CA ARG A 201 -6.96 21.81 16.13
C ARG A 201 -8.31 22.51 15.89
N GLY A 202 -9.15 22.00 14.99
CA GLY A 202 -10.51 22.47 14.76
C GLY A 202 -10.66 23.49 13.63
N SER A 203 -9.58 23.81 12.91
CA SER A 203 -9.65 24.66 11.71
C SER A 203 -10.03 23.83 10.47
N SER A 204 -10.43 24.48 9.39
CA SER A 204 -10.61 23.79 8.10
C SER A 204 -9.26 23.67 7.37
N LEU A 205 -9.01 22.54 6.71
CA LEU A 205 -7.86 22.40 5.82
C LEU A 205 -7.81 23.57 4.81
N PRO A 206 -6.65 24.22 4.61
CA PRO A 206 -6.50 25.31 3.66
C PRO A 206 -7.00 24.94 2.26
N GLU A 207 -7.69 25.87 1.61
CA GLU A 207 -8.39 25.63 0.35
C GLU A 207 -7.46 25.13 -0.75
N HIS A 208 -6.26 25.72 -0.87
CA HIS A 208 -5.27 25.33 -1.88
C HIS A 208 -4.84 23.86 -1.78
N ILE A 209 -4.81 23.30 -0.56
CA ILE A 209 -4.45 21.90 -0.33
C ILE A 209 -5.63 20.98 -0.67
N MET A 210 -6.84 21.38 -0.31
CA MET A 210 -8.03 20.61 -0.69
C MET A 210 -8.19 20.57 -2.23
N LEU A 211 -7.94 21.68 -2.92
CA LEU A 211 -7.92 21.73 -4.38
C LEU A 211 -6.84 20.81 -4.96
N ALA A 212 -5.66 20.78 -4.35
CA ALA A 212 -4.58 19.89 -4.76
C ALA A 212 -4.97 18.41 -4.69
N LEU A 213 -5.57 18.00 -3.58
CA LEU A 213 -6.07 16.63 -3.41
C LEU A 213 -7.16 16.30 -4.42
N GLN A 214 -8.05 17.25 -4.71
CA GLN A 214 -9.12 17.06 -5.68
C GLN A 214 -8.56 16.84 -7.09
N GLU A 215 -7.53 17.60 -7.50
CA GLU A 215 -6.84 17.39 -8.78
C GLU A 215 -6.22 15.98 -8.84
N VAL A 216 -5.57 15.52 -7.77
CA VAL A 216 -5.05 14.14 -7.68
C VAL A 216 -6.16 13.10 -7.79
N CYS A 217 -7.29 13.33 -7.10
CA CYS A 217 -8.45 12.44 -7.16
C CYS A 217 -9.03 12.37 -8.58
N GLU A 218 -9.21 13.49 -9.25
CA GLU A 218 -9.73 13.58 -10.60
C GLU A 218 -8.82 12.88 -11.60
N GLU A 219 -7.50 13.04 -11.47
CA GLU A 219 -6.54 12.33 -12.31
C GLU A 219 -6.56 10.82 -12.05
N ALA A 220 -6.65 10.40 -10.79
CA ALA A 220 -6.77 8.98 -10.45
C ALA A 220 -8.05 8.38 -11.05
N ILE A 221 -9.18 9.07 -10.96
CA ILE A 221 -10.45 8.67 -11.57
C ILE A 221 -10.31 8.53 -13.09
N ARG A 222 -9.73 9.53 -13.76
CA ARG A 222 -9.49 9.50 -15.21
C ARG A 222 -8.64 8.30 -15.62
N ARG A 223 -7.67 7.93 -14.79
CA ARG A 223 -6.79 6.77 -14.99
C ARG A 223 -7.36 5.45 -14.49
N LYS A 224 -8.58 5.45 -13.91
CA LYS A 224 -9.21 4.30 -13.26
C LYS A 224 -8.34 3.69 -12.15
N ALA A 225 -7.57 4.53 -11.47
CA ALA A 225 -6.76 4.19 -10.31
C ALA A 225 -7.56 4.37 -9.01
N LYS A 226 -7.15 3.64 -7.97
CA LYS A 226 -7.67 3.78 -6.61
C LYS A 226 -6.67 4.56 -5.76
N ILE A 227 -7.16 5.34 -4.81
CA ILE A 227 -6.37 6.12 -3.86
C ILE A 227 -6.53 5.51 -2.48
N PHE A 228 -5.40 5.23 -1.84
CA PHE A 228 -5.36 4.79 -0.44
C PHE A 228 -4.76 5.92 0.38
N ILE A 229 -5.58 6.52 1.24
CA ILE A 229 -5.12 7.52 2.19
C ILE A 229 -4.48 6.74 3.34
N ASN A 230 -3.15 6.83 3.45
CA ASN A 230 -2.40 6.13 4.48
C ASN A 230 -2.68 6.75 5.85
N ALA A 231 -2.79 5.88 6.85
CA ALA A 231 -2.83 6.30 8.22
C ALA A 231 -1.44 6.75 8.69
N LYS A 232 -1.42 7.66 9.65
CA LYS A 232 -0.23 8.20 10.32
C LYS A 232 -0.40 8.01 11.83
N GLN A 233 0.41 8.70 12.62
CA GLN A 233 0.24 8.72 14.06
C GLN A 233 -1.12 9.31 14.47
N GLN A 234 -1.63 8.88 15.61
CA GLN A 234 -2.98 9.16 16.09
C GLN A 234 -3.22 10.65 16.34
N PHE A 235 -2.18 11.43 16.63
CA PHE A 235 -2.32 12.88 16.82
C PHE A 235 -2.71 13.63 15.53
N VAL A 236 -2.33 13.15 14.33
CA VAL A 236 -2.75 13.74 13.03
C VAL A 236 -3.93 13.00 12.40
N GLN A 237 -4.18 11.77 12.81
CA GLN A 237 -5.15 10.88 12.17
C GLN A 237 -6.58 11.45 12.05
N PRO A 238 -7.15 12.18 13.04
CA PRO A 238 -8.49 12.77 12.91
C PRO A 238 -8.62 13.75 11.74
N GLY A 239 -7.56 14.52 11.45
CA GLY A 239 -7.52 15.44 10.31
C GLY A 239 -7.48 14.68 8.99
N ILE A 240 -6.66 13.62 8.92
CA ILE A 240 -6.58 12.72 7.77
C ILE A 240 -7.93 12.03 7.52
N ASP A 241 -8.56 11.50 8.55
CA ASP A 241 -9.87 10.84 8.48
C ASP A 241 -10.96 11.81 7.98
N SER A 242 -10.98 13.04 8.51
CA SER A 242 -11.92 14.09 8.06
C SER A 242 -11.77 14.38 6.57
N VAL A 243 -10.53 14.50 6.08
CA VAL A 243 -10.24 14.70 4.65
C VAL A 243 -10.66 13.47 3.83
N ALA A 244 -10.32 12.27 4.29
CA ALA A 244 -10.70 11.02 3.62
C ALA A 244 -12.22 10.89 3.48
N MET A 245 -12.96 11.17 4.54
CA MET A 245 -14.43 11.12 4.55
C MET A 245 -15.03 12.16 3.60
N LYS A 246 -14.51 13.40 3.57
CA LYS A 246 -14.94 14.43 2.61
C LYS A 246 -14.71 14.01 1.15
N LEU A 247 -13.54 13.43 0.86
CA LEU A 247 -13.21 12.97 -0.48
C LEU A 247 -14.04 11.74 -0.89
N MET A 248 -14.24 10.76 0.01
CA MET A 248 -15.12 9.62 -0.25
C MET A 248 -16.57 10.06 -0.51
N LYS A 249 -17.10 11.00 0.29
CA LYS A 249 -18.44 11.58 0.07
C LYS A 249 -18.58 12.21 -1.32
N LYS A 250 -17.51 12.83 -1.85
CA LYS A 250 -17.51 13.46 -3.17
C LYS A 250 -17.39 12.42 -4.29
N TYR A 251 -16.44 11.49 -4.19
CA TYR A 251 -16.01 10.66 -5.32
C TYR A 251 -16.49 9.19 -5.28
N ASN A 252 -16.81 8.62 -4.12
CA ASN A 252 -17.29 7.22 -4.01
C ASN A 252 -18.82 7.10 -4.20
N ARG A 253 -19.36 7.63 -5.29
CA ARG A 253 -20.81 7.58 -5.61
C ARG A 253 -21.17 6.63 -6.75
N GLY A 254 -20.19 6.11 -7.49
CA GLY A 254 -20.40 5.27 -8.68
C GLY A 254 -20.51 3.76 -8.41
N GLY A 255 -20.93 3.34 -7.22
CA GLY A 255 -21.01 1.93 -6.83
C GLY A 255 -19.65 1.21 -6.68
N LYS A 256 -18.54 1.95 -6.73
CA LYS A 256 -17.19 1.45 -6.45
C LYS A 256 -16.43 2.43 -5.57
N ALA A 257 -15.57 1.92 -4.70
CA ALA A 257 -14.63 2.74 -3.95
C ALA A 257 -13.48 3.16 -4.85
N ILE A 258 -13.28 4.47 -4.94
CA ILE A 258 -12.12 5.08 -5.57
C ILE A 258 -11.12 5.44 -4.48
N ILE A 259 -11.63 5.97 -3.36
CA ILE A 259 -10.85 6.44 -2.22
C ILE A 259 -11.07 5.50 -1.04
N TYR A 260 -9.97 5.14 -0.39
CA TYR A 260 -9.94 4.27 0.78
C TYR A 260 -9.29 5.00 1.95
N ASN A 261 -9.91 4.93 3.12
CA ASN A 261 -9.27 5.33 4.37
C ASN A 261 -8.60 4.14 5.06
N THR A 262 -7.48 4.37 5.74
CA THR A 262 -6.71 3.33 6.42
C THR A 262 -7.04 3.28 7.91
N TYR A 263 -7.39 2.10 8.42
CA TYR A 263 -7.71 1.85 9.83
C TYR A 263 -6.68 0.91 10.46
N GLN A 264 -6.14 1.29 11.63
CA GLN A 264 -5.01 0.61 12.26
C GLN A 264 -5.44 -0.20 13.51
N ALA A 265 -5.71 -1.49 13.35
CA ALA A 265 -6.31 -2.35 14.38
C ALA A 265 -5.53 -2.50 15.70
N TYR A 266 -4.26 -2.07 15.78
CA TYR A 266 -3.51 -2.01 17.03
C TYR A 266 -4.00 -0.91 18.00
N LEU A 267 -4.79 0.06 17.53
CA LEU A 267 -5.35 1.13 18.36
C LEU A 267 -6.71 0.72 18.93
N LYS A 268 -6.91 0.99 20.23
CA LYS A 268 -8.13 0.67 20.98
C LYS A 268 -9.38 1.38 20.42
N CYS A 269 -9.21 2.57 19.82
CA CYS A 269 -10.33 3.40 19.34
C CYS A 269 -10.87 3.00 17.96
N ILE A 270 -10.20 2.11 17.23
CA ILE A 270 -10.50 1.87 15.82
C ILE A 270 -11.84 1.17 15.56
N PRO A 271 -12.30 0.21 16.39
CA PRO A 271 -13.65 -0.34 16.25
C PRO A 271 -14.73 0.76 16.27
N ASP A 272 -14.64 1.70 17.22
CA ASP A 272 -15.60 2.79 17.37
C ASP A 272 -15.49 3.82 16.23
N ALA A 273 -14.26 4.17 15.84
CA ALA A 273 -14.03 5.12 14.75
C ALA A 273 -14.53 4.58 13.41
N LEU A 274 -14.24 3.31 13.10
CA LEU A 274 -14.73 2.65 11.90
C LEU A 274 -16.26 2.56 11.91
N HIS A 275 -16.85 2.19 13.05
CA HIS A 275 -18.30 2.16 13.21
C HIS A 275 -18.95 3.52 12.92
N LYS A 276 -18.41 4.60 13.50
CA LYS A 276 -18.88 5.97 13.24
C LYS A 276 -18.81 6.32 11.76
N HIS A 277 -17.71 5.99 11.09
CA HIS A 277 -17.55 6.29 9.66
C HIS A 277 -18.47 5.45 8.76
N LEU A 278 -18.70 4.18 9.10
CA LEU A 278 -19.69 3.33 8.43
C LEU A 278 -21.10 3.94 8.54
N HIS A 279 -21.50 4.34 9.74
CA HIS A 279 -22.82 4.93 9.97
C HIS A 279 -22.99 6.27 9.25
N GLN A 280 -21.93 7.09 9.20
CA GLN A 280 -21.91 8.33 8.43
C GLN A 280 -22.05 8.06 6.92
N ALA A 281 -21.34 7.07 6.39
CA ALA A 281 -21.43 6.69 4.98
C ALA A 281 -22.84 6.21 4.59
N GLN A 282 -23.49 5.46 5.49
CA GLN A 282 -24.88 5.04 5.33
C GLN A 282 -25.84 6.24 5.31
N ALA A 283 -25.75 7.11 6.31
CA ALA A 283 -26.63 8.27 6.46
C ALA A 283 -26.50 9.26 5.30
N GLU A 284 -25.28 9.45 4.78
CA GLU A 284 -24.99 10.41 3.72
C GLU A 284 -24.98 9.79 2.31
N GLY A 285 -25.20 8.47 2.20
CA GLY A 285 -25.39 7.76 0.94
C GLY A 285 -24.15 7.69 0.04
N PHE A 286 -22.96 7.43 0.59
CA PHE A 286 -21.74 7.18 -0.20
C PHE A 286 -21.11 5.84 0.15
N LEU A 287 -20.32 5.28 -0.77
CA LEU A 287 -19.63 4.01 -0.56
C LEU A 287 -18.32 4.24 0.21
N ILE A 288 -18.14 3.55 1.33
CA ILE A 288 -16.92 3.68 2.15
C ILE A 288 -15.83 2.70 1.68
N GLY A 289 -14.65 3.24 1.39
CA GLY A 289 -13.46 2.42 1.11
C GLY A 289 -12.68 2.20 2.41
N VAL A 290 -12.55 0.95 2.83
CA VAL A 290 -11.85 0.56 4.06
C VAL A 290 -10.56 -0.16 3.70
N LYS A 291 -9.41 0.36 4.13
CA LYS A 291 -8.13 -0.35 4.15
C LYS A 291 -7.82 -0.72 5.59
N LEU A 292 -7.93 -2.00 5.94
CA LEU A 292 -7.64 -2.48 7.29
C LEU A 292 -6.20 -2.97 7.38
N VAL A 293 -5.45 -2.44 8.35
CA VAL A 293 -4.07 -2.82 8.66
C VAL A 293 -3.94 -3.09 10.17
N ARG A 294 -2.85 -3.74 10.60
CA ARG A 294 -2.49 -3.80 12.03
C ARG A 294 -2.07 -2.43 12.55
N GLY A 295 -1.05 -1.83 11.94
CA GLY A 295 -0.49 -0.54 12.32
C GLY A 295 1.02 -0.53 12.13
N ALA A 296 1.63 0.66 12.10
CA ALA A 296 3.08 0.82 11.86
C ALA A 296 3.80 1.70 12.91
N TYR A 297 3.05 2.38 13.78
CA TYR A 297 3.59 3.42 14.68
C TYR A 297 3.62 2.99 16.16
N ILE A 298 3.60 1.68 16.44
CA ILE A 298 3.48 1.12 17.80
C ILE A 298 4.52 1.62 18.80
N ASN A 299 5.74 1.93 18.34
CA ASN A 299 6.82 2.40 19.19
C ASN A 299 6.81 3.92 19.42
N SER A 300 6.12 4.69 18.57
CA SER A 300 6.03 6.14 18.66
C SER A 300 4.72 6.62 19.28
N GLU A 301 3.72 5.75 19.43
CA GLU A 301 2.43 6.11 20.01
C GLU A 301 2.42 6.09 21.54
N PRO A 302 1.61 6.95 22.18
CA PRO A 302 1.30 6.82 23.60
C PRO A 302 0.70 5.45 23.92
N ARG A 303 1.35 4.72 24.83
CA ARG A 303 1.00 3.32 25.16
C ARG A 303 -0.48 3.10 25.52
N HIS A 304 -1.13 4.09 26.13
CA HIS A 304 -2.53 3.99 26.55
C HIS A 304 -3.53 3.92 25.37
N LEU A 305 -3.13 4.35 24.16
CA LEU A 305 -3.96 4.28 22.95
C LEU A 305 -3.92 2.90 22.28
N ILE A 306 -2.88 2.12 22.58
CA ILE A 306 -2.55 0.86 21.92
C ILE A 306 -3.15 -0.30 22.71
N ASN A 307 -3.57 -1.34 22.00
CA ASN A 307 -3.97 -2.62 22.57
C ASN A 307 -2.87 -3.21 23.47
N ASP A 308 -3.30 -3.94 24.51
CA ASP A 308 -2.37 -4.29 25.58
C ASP A 308 -1.35 -5.36 25.23
N THR A 309 -1.71 -6.21 24.27
CA THR A 309 -0.85 -7.26 23.72
C THR A 309 -0.99 -7.30 22.20
N GLU A 310 0.01 -7.87 21.53
CA GLU A 310 -0.03 -8.15 20.09
C GLU A 310 -1.21 -9.06 19.73
N GLN A 311 -1.49 -10.07 20.57
CA GLN A 311 -2.61 -10.97 20.38
C GLN A 311 -3.97 -10.24 20.38
N VAL A 312 -4.15 -9.25 21.26
CA VAL A 312 -5.38 -8.43 21.26
C VAL A 312 -5.49 -7.59 19.99
N ALA A 313 -4.37 -7.07 19.47
CA ALA A 313 -4.36 -6.36 18.18
C ALA A 313 -4.69 -7.29 17.00
N ASP A 314 -4.19 -8.52 17.02
CA ASP A 314 -4.50 -9.56 16.05
C ASP A 314 -5.97 -9.96 16.08
N ASP A 315 -6.51 -10.19 17.28
CA ASP A 315 -7.91 -10.53 17.48
C ASP A 315 -8.80 -9.37 17.04
N THR A 316 -8.44 -8.13 17.34
CA THR A 316 -9.15 -6.93 16.87
C THR A 316 -9.16 -6.86 15.34
N TYR A 317 -8.01 -7.06 14.68
CA TYR A 317 -7.92 -7.07 13.22
C TYR A 317 -8.82 -8.15 12.61
N ASN A 318 -8.70 -9.39 13.11
CA ASN A 318 -9.44 -10.53 12.59
C ASN A 318 -10.96 -10.36 12.83
N HIS A 319 -11.34 -9.82 13.98
CA HIS A 319 -12.74 -9.56 14.32
C HIS A 319 -13.35 -8.52 13.38
N ILE A 320 -12.69 -7.37 13.19
CA ILE A 320 -13.15 -6.33 12.25
C ILE A 320 -13.25 -6.92 10.84
N ALA A 321 -12.21 -7.63 10.36
CA ALA A 321 -12.23 -8.25 9.04
C ALA A 321 -13.42 -9.21 8.87
N MET A 322 -13.68 -10.05 9.87
CA MET A 322 -14.79 -10.99 9.87
C MET A 322 -16.16 -10.29 9.86
N GLU A 323 -16.36 -9.27 10.70
CA GLU A 323 -17.61 -8.52 10.73
C GLU A 323 -17.90 -7.83 9.40
N LEU A 324 -16.88 -7.21 8.80
CA LEU A 324 -17.02 -6.54 7.51
C LEU A 324 -17.29 -7.55 6.36
N LEU A 325 -16.56 -8.67 6.31
CA LEU A 325 -16.73 -9.67 5.25
C LEU A 325 -18.07 -10.40 5.34
N SER A 326 -18.49 -10.77 6.55
CA SER A 326 -19.75 -11.49 6.77
C SER A 326 -21.00 -10.62 6.57
N GLY A 327 -20.83 -9.30 6.48
CA GLY A 327 -21.92 -8.34 6.43
C GLY A 327 -22.73 -8.25 7.73
N ARG A 328 -22.21 -8.83 8.83
CA ARG A 328 -22.85 -8.89 10.14
C ARG A 328 -22.08 -7.99 11.09
N TYR A 329 -22.22 -6.69 10.93
CA TYR A 329 -21.68 -5.74 11.88
C TYR A 329 -22.66 -5.62 13.06
N ARG A 330 -22.43 -6.41 14.11
CA ARG A 330 -23.38 -6.57 15.23
C ARG A 330 -23.59 -5.28 16.02
N HIS A 331 -22.64 -4.34 15.89
CA HIS A 331 -22.71 -3.01 16.50
C HIS A 331 -23.49 -1.97 15.69
N LEU A 332 -23.82 -2.21 14.41
CA LEU A 332 -24.64 -1.28 13.63
C LEU A 332 -26.12 -1.32 14.04
N ASP A 333 -26.56 -2.35 14.77
CA ASP A 333 -27.91 -2.40 15.27
C ASP A 333 -28.13 -3.41 16.41
N PRO A 334 -28.35 -2.97 17.66
CA PRO A 334 -28.87 -3.85 18.73
C PRO A 334 -30.25 -4.45 18.40
N HIS A 335 -30.99 -3.84 17.48
CA HIS A 335 -32.35 -4.20 17.07
C HIS A 335 -32.44 -4.89 15.68
N GLY A 336 -31.33 -4.97 14.94
CA GLY A 336 -31.22 -5.79 13.72
C GLY A 336 -31.89 -5.25 12.44
N GLU A 337 -32.21 -3.96 12.36
CA GLU A 337 -32.91 -3.33 11.23
C GLU A 337 -31.98 -2.60 10.22
N SER A 338 -30.76 -2.23 10.61
CA SER A 338 -29.83 -1.49 9.76
C SER A 338 -29.02 -2.38 8.82
N ARG A 339 -29.27 -2.22 7.52
CA ARG A 339 -28.47 -2.81 6.45
C ARG A 339 -27.09 -2.18 6.40
N MET A 340 -26.04 -3.01 6.37
CA MET A 340 -24.65 -2.56 6.25
C MET A 340 -24.48 -1.54 5.09
N PRO A 341 -23.74 -0.43 5.29
CA PRO A 341 -23.48 0.52 4.23
C PRO A 341 -22.79 -0.16 3.04
N ALA A 342 -22.99 0.42 1.85
CA ALA A 342 -22.19 0.04 0.70
C ALA A 342 -20.71 0.31 1.01
N MET A 343 -19.87 -0.72 0.88
CA MET A 343 -18.44 -0.61 1.17
C MET A 343 -17.59 -1.46 0.24
N GLU A 344 -16.32 -1.09 0.12
CA GLU A 344 -15.28 -1.98 -0.41
C GLU A 344 -14.16 -2.11 0.62
N LEU A 345 -13.73 -3.35 0.85
CA LEU A 345 -12.70 -3.69 1.84
C LEU A 345 -11.39 -4.08 1.14
N PHE A 346 -10.29 -3.56 1.68
CA PHE A 346 -8.93 -3.95 1.36
C PHE A 346 -8.25 -4.42 2.66
N LEU A 347 -8.02 -5.72 2.79
CA LEU A 347 -7.29 -6.31 3.91
C LEU A 347 -5.78 -6.29 3.61
N ALA A 348 -5.01 -5.50 4.36
CA ALA A 348 -3.56 -5.52 4.27
C ALA A 348 -2.96 -6.27 5.48
N THR A 349 -2.46 -7.48 5.22
CA THR A 349 -1.83 -8.34 6.22
C THR A 349 -0.78 -9.24 5.57
N HIS A 350 0.29 -9.53 6.31
CA HIS A 350 1.26 -10.58 5.96
C HIS A 350 1.10 -11.83 6.84
N SER A 351 0.19 -11.81 7.82
CA SER A 351 -0.13 -12.98 8.64
C SER A 351 -0.89 -14.01 7.79
N GLN A 352 -0.32 -15.21 7.69
CA GLN A 352 -0.94 -16.34 7.02
C GLN A 352 -2.29 -16.67 7.65
N GLU A 353 -2.36 -16.71 8.98
CA GLU A 353 -3.57 -17.03 9.73
C GLU A 353 -4.70 -16.04 9.43
N SER A 354 -4.44 -14.73 9.54
CA SER A 354 -5.43 -13.69 9.22
C SER A 354 -5.89 -13.77 7.76
N SER A 355 -4.97 -14.08 6.84
CA SER A 355 -5.28 -14.18 5.41
C SER A 355 -6.16 -15.38 5.09
N LEU A 356 -5.89 -16.54 5.69
CA LEU A 356 -6.68 -17.76 5.51
C LEU A 356 -8.08 -17.60 6.11
N ARG A 357 -8.17 -17.08 7.34
CA ARG A 357 -9.46 -16.81 7.98
C ARG A 357 -10.35 -15.88 7.14
N ALA A 358 -9.78 -14.83 6.59
CA ALA A 358 -10.51 -13.91 5.72
C ALA A 358 -10.95 -14.54 4.38
N TYR A 359 -10.21 -15.54 3.88
CA TYR A 359 -10.55 -16.24 2.65
C TYR A 359 -11.65 -17.29 2.84
N GLU A 360 -11.79 -17.83 4.05
CA GLU A 360 -12.79 -18.84 4.40
C GLU A 360 -14.21 -18.27 4.58
N ILE A 361 -14.33 -16.95 4.75
CA ILE A 361 -15.60 -16.21 4.88
C ILE A 361 -16.11 -15.81 3.49
#